data_AF-A0A9D6WQJ1-F1
#
_entry.id   AF-A0A9D6WQJ1-F1
#
_cell.length_a   1.000
_cell.length_b   1.000
_cell.length_c   1.000
_cell.angle_alpha   90.00
_cell.angle_beta   90.00
_cell.angle_gamma   90.00
#
_symmetry.space_group_name_H-M   'P 1'
#
loop_
_entity.id
_entity.type
_entity.pdbx_description
1 polymer ?
#
loop_
_entity_poly.entity_id
_entity_poly.type
_entity_poly.pdbx_seq_one_letter_code
_entity_poly.pdbx_strand_id
1 'polypeptide(L)'
;MKTKLVRIGMLAVLMIAVLLVSAPNLHAAPALACTSTGSGNWNNTARWSGCGGLVPGSADDVTIVSGHTITYDLASSTIQSLTVNGILNFNAAASDSLTVSGAVVINSPNGAIAAVSATGTRTHTLNVGGNFTNNDTFTAVGGDDIITVVLNGTAAQTIDGSVATTFENLTLANTSATISATSSFNVNGTMAVNANAVFSPGATVVIGGATNTINGSGIIQVTRITATADYSNQYAFGTDTLSSMTVDYAGAGNQRCNYGHCRYWSDHQRNA
;
A
#
# COMPACT_ATOMS: atom_id res chain seq x y z
N MET A 1 -18.62 -4.78 93.91
CA MET A 1 -17.64 -3.88 94.59
C MET A 1 -16.57 -3.48 93.58
N LYS A 2 -16.48 -2.17 93.29
CA LYS A 2 -15.40 -1.42 92.60
C LYS A 2 -15.20 -1.57 91.08
N THR A 3 -15.50 -0.47 90.39
CA THR A 3 -15.21 -0.04 89.02
C THR A 3 -13.70 0.12 88.73
N LYS A 4 -13.26 -0.13 87.48
CA LYS A 4 -12.22 0.66 86.77
C LYS A 4 -12.36 0.52 85.23
N LEU A 5 -12.44 1.68 84.55
CA LEU A 5 -12.23 1.88 83.10
C LEU A 5 -10.74 1.76 82.74
N VAL A 6 -10.39 1.31 81.51
CA VAL A 6 -9.35 1.91 80.61
C VAL A 6 -9.65 1.51 79.13
N ARG A 7 -9.45 2.45 78.19
CA ARG A 7 -9.62 2.36 76.72
C ARG A 7 -8.36 1.88 76.00
N ILE A 8 -8.50 1.08 74.93
CA ILE A 8 -7.58 0.91 73.78
C ILE A 8 -8.50 0.48 72.61
N GLY A 9 -8.55 1.00 71.39
CA GLY A 9 -7.65 1.81 70.59
C GLY A 9 -7.73 1.27 69.16
N MET A 10 -8.48 1.95 68.28
CA MET A 10 -8.29 2.14 66.83
C MET A 10 -7.59 1.02 66.00
N LEU A 11 -8.30 0.41 65.05
CA LEU A 11 -7.88 0.10 63.66
C LEU A 11 -8.85 -0.93 63.04
N ALA A 12 -9.90 -0.45 62.37
CA ALA A 12 -10.72 -1.25 61.47
C ALA A 12 -11.00 -0.41 60.21
N VAL A 13 -9.94 -0.16 59.46
CA VAL A 13 -10.01 0.43 58.12
C VAL A 13 -9.07 -0.39 57.23
N LEU A 14 -9.57 -0.74 56.05
CA LEU A 14 -8.83 -1.25 54.89
C LEU A 14 -8.57 -2.77 54.79
N MET A 15 -9.56 -3.50 54.27
CA MET A 15 -9.30 -4.65 53.39
C MET A 15 -10.24 -4.59 52.18
N ILE A 16 -9.99 -3.65 51.28
CA ILE A 16 -10.28 -3.82 49.85
C ILE A 16 -8.91 -4.08 49.23
N ALA A 17 -8.53 -5.36 49.15
CA ALA A 17 -7.37 -5.77 48.39
C ALA A 17 -7.76 -5.65 46.91
N VAL A 18 -7.31 -4.55 46.34
CA VAL A 18 -7.35 -4.19 44.94
C VAL A 18 -6.74 -5.33 44.11
N LEU A 19 -7.60 -6.11 43.43
CA LEU A 19 -7.19 -6.84 42.24
C LEU A 19 -7.06 -5.81 41.10
N LEU A 20 -5.93 -5.11 41.07
CA LEU A 20 -5.49 -4.42 39.87
C LEU A 20 -5.09 -5.54 38.90
N VAL A 21 -6.04 -5.95 38.04
CA VAL A 21 -5.70 -6.68 36.82
C VAL A 21 -4.75 -5.75 36.07
N SER A 22 -3.47 -6.11 36.02
CA SER A 22 -2.51 -5.51 35.12
C SER A 22 -3.03 -5.77 33.71
N ALA A 23 -3.81 -4.83 33.17
CA ALA A 23 -3.96 -4.76 31.73
C ALA A 23 -2.52 -4.76 31.19
N PRO A 24 -2.14 -5.68 30.29
CA PRO A 24 -0.89 -5.51 29.59
C PRO A 24 -1.01 -4.14 28.93
N ASN A 25 -0.21 -3.18 29.40
CA ASN A 25 -0.04 -1.94 28.69
C ASN A 25 0.37 -2.37 27.28
N LEU A 26 -0.55 -2.23 26.31
CA LEU A 26 -0.22 -2.25 24.90
C LEU A 26 0.65 -1.02 24.68
N HIS A 27 1.91 -1.11 25.09
CA HIS A 27 2.92 -0.18 24.64
C HIS A 27 3.03 -0.46 23.15
N ALA A 28 2.66 0.52 22.33
CA ALA A 28 3.02 0.50 20.93
C ALA A 28 4.52 0.16 20.85
N ALA A 29 4.86 -0.90 20.12
CA ALA A 29 6.25 -1.24 19.90
C ALA A 29 6.97 0.02 19.38
N PRO A 30 8.16 0.36 19.91
CA PRO A 30 8.88 1.54 19.44
C PRO A 30 9.11 1.41 17.94
N ALA A 31 8.93 2.50 17.20
CA ALA A 31 9.30 2.53 15.79
C ALA A 31 10.83 2.48 15.69
N LEU A 32 11.38 1.39 15.15
CA LEU A 32 12.82 1.21 14.98
C LEU A 32 13.23 1.35 13.52
N ALA A 33 14.44 1.87 13.30
CA ALA A 33 15.05 1.91 11.98
C ALA A 33 15.73 0.57 11.68
N CYS A 34 15.02 -0.29 10.95
CA CYS A 34 15.46 -1.61 10.55
C CYS A 34 16.29 -1.57 9.26
N THR A 35 17.60 -1.77 9.37
CA THR A 35 18.51 -1.67 8.21
C THR A 35 19.13 -3.02 7.88
N SER A 36 19.11 -3.41 6.60
CA SER A 36 19.71 -4.68 6.19
C SER A 36 21.25 -4.65 6.34
N THR A 37 21.83 -5.72 6.88
CA THR A 37 23.27 -5.88 7.14
C THR A 37 23.98 -6.78 6.13
N GLY A 38 23.21 -7.44 5.27
CA GLY A 38 23.70 -8.28 4.17
C GLY A 38 22.55 -8.99 3.45
N SER A 39 22.86 -9.66 2.34
CA SER A 39 21.88 -10.41 1.56
C SER A 39 21.41 -11.69 2.25
N GLY A 40 20.18 -12.12 1.99
CA GLY A 40 19.59 -13.36 2.50
C GLY A 40 18.09 -13.22 2.77
N ASN A 41 17.54 -14.15 3.55
CA ASN A 41 16.11 -14.18 3.84
C ASN A 41 15.68 -13.08 4.82
N TRP A 42 14.48 -12.56 4.64
CA TRP A 42 13.86 -11.56 5.50
C TRP A 42 13.67 -12.07 6.92
N ASN A 43 13.27 -13.33 7.08
CA ASN A 43 13.05 -13.94 8.40
C ASN A 43 14.33 -14.21 9.22
N ASN A 44 15.51 -13.96 8.65
CA ASN A 44 16.78 -14.19 9.33
C ASN A 44 17.20 -12.92 10.09
N THR A 45 17.14 -12.98 11.42
CA THR A 45 17.51 -11.86 12.32
C THR A 45 18.93 -11.35 12.08
N ALA A 46 19.86 -12.18 11.63
CA ALA A 46 21.24 -11.77 11.35
C ALA A 46 21.36 -10.86 10.11
N ARG A 47 20.30 -10.72 9.30
CA ARG A 47 20.25 -9.80 8.15
C ARG A 47 19.81 -8.40 8.52
N TRP A 48 19.46 -8.15 9.78
CA TRP A 48 18.89 -6.89 10.22
C TRP A 48 19.67 -6.29 11.39
N SER A 49 19.76 -4.98 11.38
CA SER A 49 20.25 -4.16 12.48
C SER A 49 19.20 -3.11 12.84
N GLY A 50 19.21 -2.63 14.08
CA GLY A 50 18.27 -1.62 14.56
C GLY A 50 16.89 -2.16 14.98
N CYS A 51 16.48 -3.36 14.54
CA CYS A 51 15.20 -4.00 14.88
C CYS A 51 15.12 -4.62 16.29
N GLY A 52 15.85 -4.10 17.29
CA GLY A 52 15.88 -4.69 18.64
C GLY A 52 16.46 -6.12 18.69
N GLY A 53 17.29 -6.50 17.71
CA GLY A 53 17.84 -7.85 17.57
C GLY A 53 16.92 -8.87 16.91
N LEU A 54 15.79 -8.42 16.34
CA LEU A 54 14.78 -9.24 15.68
C LEU A 54 14.72 -8.95 14.17
N VAL A 55 13.69 -9.50 13.51
CA VAL A 55 13.29 -9.12 12.15
C VAL A 55 12.36 -7.89 12.21
N PRO A 56 12.19 -7.13 11.12
CA PRO A 56 11.30 -5.98 11.10
C PRO A 56 9.85 -6.32 11.47
N GLY A 57 9.27 -5.52 12.36
CA GLY A 57 7.89 -5.60 12.81
C GLY A 57 7.05 -4.37 12.42
N SER A 58 5.80 -4.34 12.88
CA SER A 58 4.75 -3.43 12.37
C SER A 58 4.99 -1.94 12.57
N ALA A 59 5.86 -1.57 13.52
CA ALA A 59 6.21 -0.18 13.78
C ALA A 59 7.51 0.25 13.08
N ASP A 60 8.22 -0.67 12.43
CA ASP A 60 9.58 -0.43 11.99
C ASP A 60 9.66 0.20 10.60
N ASP A 61 10.56 1.16 10.45
CA ASP A 61 10.96 1.74 9.18
C ASP A 61 12.08 0.88 8.58
N VAL A 62 11.81 0.22 7.46
CA VAL A 62 12.74 -0.72 6.85
C VAL A 62 13.54 -0.06 5.73
N THR A 63 14.87 -0.19 5.79
CA THR A 63 15.78 0.17 4.71
C THR A 63 16.56 -1.06 4.24
N ILE A 64 16.38 -1.42 2.97
CA ILE A 64 17.25 -2.38 2.28
C ILE A 64 18.39 -1.60 1.64
N VAL A 65 19.60 -1.78 2.17
CA VAL A 65 20.80 -1.06 1.74
C VAL A 65 21.23 -1.49 0.33
N SER A 66 21.79 -0.56 -0.43
CA SER A 66 22.36 -0.81 -1.76
C SER A 66 23.38 -1.95 -1.72
N GLY A 67 23.31 -2.84 -2.71
CA GLY A 67 24.13 -4.04 -2.79
C GLY A 67 23.62 -5.25 -1.99
N HIS A 68 22.59 -5.08 -1.15
CA HIS A 68 21.94 -6.20 -0.49
C HIS A 68 20.74 -6.70 -1.30
N THR A 69 20.56 -8.01 -1.32
CA THR A 69 19.35 -8.68 -1.83
C THR A 69 18.67 -9.38 -0.67
N ILE A 70 17.49 -8.91 -0.28
CA ILE A 70 16.65 -9.55 0.72
C ILE A 70 15.53 -10.32 0.03
N THR A 71 15.36 -11.59 0.39
CA THR A 71 14.23 -12.42 -0.04
C THR A 71 13.16 -12.41 1.03
N TYR A 72 12.02 -11.79 0.73
CA TYR A 72 10.84 -11.84 1.60
C TYR A 72 10.24 -13.24 1.60
N ASP A 73 10.32 -13.94 2.73
CA ASP A 73 9.98 -15.36 2.86
C ASP A 73 8.98 -15.63 3.99
N LEU A 74 8.04 -14.71 4.19
CA LEU A 74 6.99 -14.80 5.19
C LEU A 74 5.62 -14.81 4.53
N ALA A 75 4.73 -15.71 4.96
CA ALA A 75 3.35 -15.75 4.49
C ALA A 75 2.64 -14.40 4.69
N SER A 76 2.85 -13.77 5.86
CA SER A 76 2.46 -12.38 6.07
C SER A 76 3.29 -11.68 7.14
N SER A 77 3.51 -10.37 6.99
CA SER A 77 4.03 -9.48 8.01
C SER A 77 3.63 -8.03 7.72
N THR A 78 3.80 -7.17 8.71
CA THR A 78 3.53 -5.73 8.60
C THR A 78 4.76 -4.96 9.03
N ILE A 79 5.03 -3.84 8.35
CA ILE A 79 6.05 -2.84 8.68
C ILE A 79 5.47 -1.42 8.54
N GLN A 80 6.17 -0.41 9.07
CA GLN A 80 5.73 0.98 9.00
C GLN A 80 6.08 1.62 7.66
N SER A 81 7.32 1.50 7.18
CA SER A 81 7.72 2.02 5.86
C SER A 81 8.76 1.13 5.21
N LEU A 82 8.90 1.25 3.89
CA LEU A 82 9.87 0.49 3.12
C LEU A 82 10.64 1.39 2.17
N THR A 83 11.95 1.51 2.40
CA THR A 83 12.90 2.13 1.49
C THR A 83 13.82 1.07 0.89
N VAL A 84 13.84 0.96 -0.43
CA VAL A 84 14.62 -0.05 -1.16
C VAL A 84 15.72 0.63 -1.97
N ASN A 85 16.94 0.61 -1.43
CA ASN A 85 18.15 1.04 -2.14
C ASN A 85 18.93 -0.15 -2.75
N GLY A 86 18.63 -1.38 -2.31
CA GLY A 86 19.11 -2.65 -2.88
C GLY A 86 17.96 -3.41 -3.53
N ILE A 87 17.82 -4.71 -3.26
CA ILE A 87 16.81 -5.56 -3.89
C ILE A 87 15.92 -6.23 -2.83
N LEU A 88 14.59 -6.15 -3.03
CA LEU A 88 13.60 -6.98 -2.35
C LEU A 88 12.98 -7.97 -3.34
N ASN A 89 13.22 -9.26 -3.12
CA ASN A 89 12.60 -10.33 -3.90
C ASN A 89 11.47 -10.94 -3.08
N PHE A 90 10.26 -11.06 -3.64
CA PHE A 90 9.26 -11.94 -3.08
C PHE A 90 9.67 -13.40 -3.33
N ASN A 91 9.48 -14.31 -2.36
CA ASN A 91 10.08 -15.64 -2.43
C ASN A 91 9.55 -16.44 -3.63
N ALA A 92 10.12 -17.63 -3.78
CA ALA A 92 9.81 -18.61 -4.82
C ALA A 92 9.18 -19.93 -4.25
N ALA A 93 8.84 -19.98 -2.94
CA ALA A 93 8.30 -21.17 -2.24
C ALA A 93 6.80 -21.12 -1.82
N ALA A 94 6.23 -19.94 -1.54
CA ALA A 94 4.77 -19.75 -1.39
C ALA A 94 4.27 -18.37 -1.88
N SER A 95 2.95 -18.18 -1.98
CA SER A 95 2.35 -16.83 -2.05
C SER A 95 2.59 -16.09 -0.73
N ASP A 96 3.16 -14.89 -0.82
CA ASP A 96 3.53 -14.08 0.34
C ASP A 96 2.79 -12.74 0.32
N SER A 97 2.56 -12.15 1.50
CA SER A 97 1.94 -10.84 1.65
C SER A 97 2.77 -9.92 2.54
N LEU A 98 3.26 -8.80 2.02
CA LEU A 98 3.90 -7.76 2.83
C LEU A 98 2.94 -6.58 2.96
N THR A 99 2.68 -6.14 4.18
CA THR A 99 1.93 -4.92 4.45
C THR A 99 2.86 -3.81 4.89
N VAL A 100 2.88 -2.70 4.17
CA VAL A 100 3.60 -1.49 4.51
C VAL A 100 2.57 -0.43 4.89
N SER A 101 2.47 -0.08 6.17
CA SER A 101 1.44 0.83 6.67
C SER A 101 1.61 2.26 6.13
N GLY A 102 2.84 2.63 5.80
CA GLY A 102 3.23 3.89 5.19
C GLY A 102 3.71 3.72 3.75
N ALA A 103 4.69 4.52 3.36
CA ALA A 103 5.16 4.59 1.99
C ALA A 103 6.10 3.43 1.61
N VAL A 104 6.06 3.06 0.33
CA VAL A 104 7.06 2.24 -0.36
C VAL A 104 7.83 3.12 -1.33
N VAL A 105 9.16 3.12 -1.20
CA VAL A 105 10.06 3.87 -2.08
C VAL A 105 11.12 2.95 -2.64
N ILE A 106 11.20 2.86 -3.97
CA ILE A 106 12.27 2.18 -4.71
C ILE A 106 13.22 3.27 -5.22
N ASN A 107 14.46 3.28 -4.75
CA ASN A 107 15.42 4.35 -5.04
C ASN A 107 16.41 3.96 -6.15
N SER A 108 16.64 4.88 -7.09
CA SER A 108 17.74 4.80 -8.05
C SER A 108 19.10 4.93 -7.35
N PRO A 109 20.18 4.30 -7.87
CA PRO A 109 20.27 3.55 -9.13
C PRO A 109 20.30 2.03 -8.98
N ASN A 110 20.03 1.50 -7.78
CA ASN A 110 20.14 0.08 -7.50
C ASN A 110 18.90 -0.52 -6.83
N GLY A 111 17.81 0.23 -6.75
CA GLY A 111 16.59 -0.16 -6.07
C GLY A 111 15.78 -1.11 -6.94
N ALA A 112 15.42 -2.27 -6.42
CA ALA A 112 14.50 -3.17 -7.10
C ALA A 112 13.53 -3.87 -6.14
N ILE A 113 12.26 -3.96 -6.55
CA ILE A 113 11.31 -4.92 -5.99
C ILE A 113 10.89 -5.86 -7.11
N ALA A 114 11.00 -7.18 -6.90
CA ALA A 114 10.75 -8.16 -7.95
C ALA A 114 9.98 -9.39 -7.44
N ALA A 115 9.04 -9.87 -8.26
CA ALA A 115 8.68 -11.28 -8.27
C ALA A 115 9.85 -12.07 -8.87
N VAL A 116 10.17 -13.22 -8.28
CA VAL A 116 11.24 -14.09 -8.78
C VAL A 116 10.65 -15.47 -9.05
N SER A 117 10.68 -15.85 -10.32
CA SER A 117 10.14 -17.13 -10.80
C SER A 117 10.71 -18.33 -10.03
N ALA A 118 9.82 -19.26 -9.68
CA ALA A 118 10.15 -20.64 -9.36
C ALA A 118 9.18 -21.61 -10.03
N THR A 119 9.30 -22.89 -9.70
CA THR A 119 8.35 -23.91 -10.14
C THR A 119 6.99 -23.66 -9.52
N GLY A 120 6.01 -23.25 -10.34
CA GLY A 120 4.63 -23.03 -9.94
C GLY A 120 4.12 -21.64 -10.32
N THR A 121 2.86 -21.37 -9.99
CA THR A 121 2.22 -20.07 -10.19
C THR A 121 1.84 -19.50 -8.84
N ARG A 122 2.39 -18.35 -8.47
CA ARG A 122 2.04 -17.67 -7.22
C ARG A 122 1.64 -16.23 -7.44
N THR A 123 0.79 -15.77 -6.54
CA THR A 123 0.39 -14.37 -6.44
C THR A 123 0.84 -13.84 -5.09
N HIS A 124 1.85 -12.99 -5.12
CA HIS A 124 2.28 -12.21 -3.97
C HIS A 124 1.45 -10.94 -3.86
N THR A 125 1.37 -10.39 -2.65
CA THR A 125 0.69 -9.12 -2.39
C THR A 125 1.61 -8.13 -1.69
N LEU A 126 1.70 -6.92 -2.23
CA LEU A 126 2.29 -5.77 -1.57
C LEU A 126 1.17 -4.78 -1.24
N ASN A 127 0.78 -4.73 0.04
CA ASN A 127 -0.19 -3.77 0.54
C ASN A 127 0.55 -2.50 0.96
N VAL A 128 0.09 -1.34 0.50
CA VAL A 128 0.73 -0.05 0.73
C VAL A 128 -0.31 0.91 1.30
N GLY A 129 -0.06 1.38 2.52
CA GLY A 129 -0.91 2.35 3.21
C GLY A 129 -0.54 3.81 2.95
N GLY A 130 0.64 4.07 2.38
CA GLY A 130 1.11 5.39 1.96
C GLY A 130 1.37 5.50 0.45
N ASN A 131 2.31 6.34 0.04
CA ASN A 131 2.64 6.49 -1.38
C ASN A 131 3.41 5.27 -1.92
N PHE A 132 3.26 5.00 -3.21
CA PHE A 132 4.12 4.08 -3.95
C PHE A 132 4.98 4.90 -4.91
N THR A 133 6.29 4.94 -4.66
CA THR A 133 7.25 5.70 -5.48
C THR A 133 8.27 4.76 -6.11
N ASN A 134 8.30 4.69 -7.44
CA ASN A 134 9.27 3.91 -8.17
C ASN A 134 10.24 4.79 -8.95
N ASN A 135 11.44 4.96 -8.43
CA ASN A 135 12.51 5.69 -9.11
C ASN A 135 13.48 4.76 -9.85
N ASP A 136 13.23 3.45 -9.84
CA ASP A 136 14.12 2.45 -10.43
C ASP A 136 13.32 1.20 -10.88
N THR A 137 13.60 0.00 -10.40
CA THR A 137 13.06 -1.21 -11.00
C THR A 137 11.91 -1.81 -10.18
N PHE A 138 10.73 -1.93 -10.80
CA PHE A 138 9.63 -2.74 -10.29
C PHE A 138 9.31 -3.85 -11.28
N THR A 139 9.61 -5.09 -10.91
CA THR A 139 9.34 -6.28 -11.72
C THR A 139 8.15 -7.01 -11.14
N ALA A 140 6.95 -6.63 -11.58
CA ALA A 140 5.71 -7.22 -11.10
C ALA A 140 5.52 -8.69 -11.48
N VAL A 141 6.22 -9.16 -12.52
CA VAL A 141 6.10 -10.54 -13.04
C VAL A 141 7.48 -11.17 -13.18
N GLY A 142 7.67 -12.33 -12.55
CA GLY A 142 8.84 -13.18 -12.71
C GLY A 142 8.40 -14.59 -13.09
N GLY A 143 8.44 -14.92 -14.39
CA GLY A 143 7.86 -16.18 -14.87
C GLY A 143 6.34 -16.19 -14.68
N ASP A 144 5.81 -17.20 -13.98
CA ASP A 144 4.39 -17.30 -13.63
C ASP A 144 4.06 -16.62 -12.29
N ASP A 145 5.05 -16.10 -11.57
CA ASP A 145 4.87 -15.42 -10.30
C ASP A 145 4.59 -13.94 -10.50
N ILE A 146 3.62 -13.41 -9.76
CA ILE A 146 3.20 -12.02 -9.87
C ILE A 146 3.17 -11.31 -8.51
N ILE A 147 3.39 -10.00 -8.50
CA ILE A 147 3.09 -9.10 -7.37
C ILE A 147 1.82 -8.32 -7.70
N THR A 148 0.78 -8.53 -6.91
CA THR A 148 -0.38 -7.64 -6.85
C THR A 148 -0.09 -6.51 -5.88
N VAL A 149 -0.22 -5.26 -6.34
CA VAL A 149 -0.09 -4.08 -5.48
C VAL A 149 -1.48 -3.62 -5.04
N VAL A 150 -1.63 -3.34 -3.74
CA VAL A 150 -2.88 -2.84 -3.16
C VAL A 150 -2.61 -1.52 -2.47
N LEU A 151 -3.22 -0.43 -2.95
CA LEU A 151 -3.21 0.85 -2.24
C LEU A 151 -4.40 0.91 -1.29
N ASN A 152 -4.16 0.63 0.00
CA ASN A 152 -5.18 0.44 1.04
C ASN A 152 -5.01 1.38 2.24
N GLY A 153 -4.44 2.56 2.00
CA GLY A 153 -4.22 3.58 3.02
C GLY A 153 -5.49 4.21 3.55
N THR A 154 -5.31 5.12 4.51
CA THR A 154 -6.38 5.96 5.07
C THR A 154 -6.17 7.45 4.83
N ALA A 155 -4.93 7.85 4.51
CA ALA A 155 -4.58 9.19 4.03
C ALA A 155 -4.52 9.18 2.49
N ALA A 156 -4.41 10.36 1.86
CA ALA A 156 -4.21 10.42 0.41
C ALA A 156 -2.95 9.63 0.00
N GLN A 157 -3.05 8.89 -1.10
CA GLN A 157 -1.95 8.09 -1.64
C GLN A 157 -1.64 8.53 -3.06
N THR A 158 -0.36 8.47 -3.43
CA THR A 158 0.10 8.80 -4.78
C THR A 158 0.96 7.67 -5.34
N ILE A 159 0.71 7.33 -6.61
CA ILE A 159 1.62 6.57 -7.46
C ILE A 159 2.53 7.59 -8.16
N ASP A 160 3.83 7.53 -7.85
CA ASP A 160 4.82 8.48 -8.34
C ASP A 160 6.11 7.76 -8.74
N GLY A 161 7.06 8.52 -9.28
CA GLY A 161 8.41 8.06 -9.52
C GLY A 161 9.03 8.67 -10.77
N SER A 162 10.35 8.58 -10.87
CA SER A 162 11.12 9.03 -12.04
C SER A 162 11.06 8.07 -13.22
N VAL A 163 10.49 6.87 -13.05
CA VAL A 163 10.28 5.91 -14.14
C VAL A 163 8.81 5.46 -14.20
N ALA A 164 8.37 5.03 -15.38
CA ALA A 164 7.04 4.45 -15.53
C ALA A 164 6.98 3.09 -14.84
N THR A 165 6.08 2.94 -13.86
CA THR A 165 5.84 1.64 -13.22
C THR A 165 4.95 0.78 -14.12
N THR A 166 5.25 -0.51 -14.21
CA THR A 166 4.35 -1.49 -14.83
C THR A 166 3.91 -2.48 -13.76
N PHE A 167 2.65 -2.37 -13.34
CA PHE A 167 2.01 -3.34 -12.46
C PHE A 167 1.49 -4.52 -13.26
N GLU A 168 1.40 -5.69 -12.63
CA GLU A 168 0.58 -6.79 -13.17
C GLU A 168 -0.87 -6.56 -12.75
N ASN A 169 -1.16 -6.66 -11.45
CA ASN A 169 -2.45 -6.30 -10.88
C ASN A 169 -2.29 -5.12 -9.90
N LEU A 170 -3.22 -4.18 -9.98
CA LEU A 170 -3.29 -3.01 -9.10
C LEU A 170 -4.70 -2.90 -8.52
N THR A 171 -4.83 -2.89 -7.20
CA THR A 171 -6.09 -2.65 -6.51
C THR A 171 -6.06 -1.30 -5.80
N LEU A 172 -7.00 -0.43 -6.13
CA LEU A 172 -7.24 0.85 -5.48
C LEU A 172 -8.30 0.65 -4.40
N ALA A 173 -7.85 0.48 -3.16
CA ALA A 173 -8.69 0.09 -2.03
C ALA A 173 -8.89 1.19 -0.97
N ASN A 174 -8.16 2.30 -1.07
CA ASN A 174 -8.34 3.43 -0.16
C ASN A 174 -9.69 4.11 -0.42
N THR A 175 -10.58 3.97 0.55
CA THR A 175 -11.93 4.53 0.54
C THR A 175 -12.06 5.76 1.44
N SER A 176 -10.98 6.10 2.16
CA SER A 176 -10.97 7.24 3.11
C SER A 176 -10.41 8.51 2.47
N ALA A 177 -9.61 8.39 1.41
CA ALA A 177 -9.01 9.50 0.70
C ALA A 177 -8.75 9.17 -0.77
N THR A 178 -8.53 10.21 -1.57
CA THR A 178 -8.21 10.07 -3.00
C THR A 178 -6.86 9.38 -3.20
N ILE A 179 -6.82 8.49 -4.18
CA ILE A 179 -5.59 7.96 -4.76
C ILE A 179 -5.29 8.77 -6.02
N SER A 180 -4.06 9.29 -6.15
CA SER A 180 -3.61 10.02 -7.32
C SER A 180 -2.43 9.34 -8.01
N ALA A 181 -2.11 9.82 -9.20
CA ALA A 181 -0.88 9.48 -9.89
C ALA A 181 -0.27 10.74 -10.50
N THR A 182 1.05 10.90 -10.36
CA THR A 182 1.83 12.03 -10.92
C THR A 182 2.69 11.60 -12.10
N SER A 183 2.96 10.31 -12.23
CA SER A 183 3.67 9.69 -13.35
C SER A 183 2.78 8.68 -14.08
N SER A 184 2.92 8.60 -15.40
CA SER A 184 2.26 7.57 -16.22
C SER A 184 2.72 6.17 -15.80
N PHE A 185 1.80 5.21 -15.81
CA PHE A 185 2.07 3.81 -15.46
C PHE A 185 1.24 2.86 -16.31
N ASN A 186 1.64 1.59 -16.30
CA ASN A 186 0.93 0.50 -16.97
C ASN A 186 0.37 -0.48 -15.93
N VAL A 187 -0.71 -1.15 -16.29
CA VAL A 187 -1.25 -2.32 -15.57
C VAL A 187 -1.45 -3.40 -16.63
N ASN A 188 -0.69 -4.49 -16.62
CA ASN A 188 -0.76 -5.51 -17.67
C ASN A 188 -1.84 -6.57 -17.44
N GLY A 189 -2.31 -6.73 -16.20
CA GLY A 189 -3.44 -7.55 -15.82
C GLY A 189 -4.66 -6.68 -15.53
N THR A 190 -5.10 -6.63 -14.27
CA THR A 190 -6.31 -5.91 -13.86
C THR A 190 -6.01 -4.73 -12.95
N MET A 191 -6.59 -3.57 -13.28
CA MET A 191 -6.77 -2.44 -12.38
C MET A 191 -8.17 -2.50 -11.76
N ALA A 192 -8.25 -2.82 -10.48
CA ALA A 192 -9.50 -2.87 -9.74
C ALA A 192 -9.69 -1.58 -8.92
N VAL A 193 -10.83 -0.91 -9.07
CA VAL A 193 -11.20 0.27 -8.28
C VAL A 193 -12.33 -0.09 -7.34
N ASN A 194 -12.01 -0.27 -6.05
CA ASN A 194 -13.01 -0.73 -5.07
C ASN A 194 -14.14 0.29 -4.88
N ALA A 195 -15.29 -0.22 -4.42
CA ALA A 195 -16.41 0.62 -4.02
C ALA A 195 -15.95 1.77 -3.11
N ASN A 196 -16.41 2.99 -3.39
CA ASN A 196 -16.06 4.23 -2.68
C ASN A 196 -14.60 4.69 -2.80
N ALA A 197 -13.71 3.95 -3.48
CA ALA A 197 -12.38 4.47 -3.80
C ALA A 197 -12.49 5.52 -4.91
N VAL A 198 -11.69 6.59 -4.83
CA VAL A 198 -11.59 7.63 -5.85
C VAL A 198 -10.18 7.65 -6.40
N PHE A 199 -10.05 7.45 -7.71
CA PHE A 199 -8.78 7.61 -8.42
C PHE A 199 -8.77 8.87 -9.27
N SER A 200 -7.82 9.76 -9.00
CA SER A 200 -7.67 11.05 -9.67
C SER A 200 -6.23 11.25 -10.17
N PRO A 201 -5.89 10.76 -11.38
CA PRO A 201 -4.58 10.97 -11.97
C PRO A 201 -4.36 12.44 -12.36
N GLY A 202 -3.11 12.86 -12.50
CA GLY A 202 -2.78 14.17 -13.05
C GLY A 202 -3.20 14.30 -14.52
N ALA A 203 -3.43 15.54 -14.99
CA ALA A 203 -3.96 15.80 -16.34
C ALA A 203 -3.06 15.30 -17.49
N THR A 204 -1.76 15.13 -17.26
CA THR A 204 -0.79 14.62 -18.24
C THR A 204 -0.54 13.12 -18.11
N VAL A 205 -1.01 12.50 -17.03
CA VAL A 205 -0.80 11.08 -16.74
C VAL A 205 -1.66 10.25 -17.67
N VAL A 206 -1.07 9.18 -18.21
CA VAL A 206 -1.75 8.15 -19.00
C VAL A 206 -1.57 6.82 -18.30
N ILE A 207 -2.68 6.08 -18.18
CA ILE A 207 -2.73 4.74 -17.61
C ILE A 207 -2.97 3.77 -18.76
N GLY A 208 -2.06 2.81 -18.95
CA GLY A 208 -2.08 1.87 -20.09
C GLY A 208 -1.73 0.44 -19.70
N GLY A 209 -1.27 -0.35 -20.67
CA GLY A 209 -0.89 -1.76 -20.52
C GLY A 209 -1.11 -2.56 -21.80
N ALA A 210 -0.49 -3.74 -21.90
CA ALA A 210 -0.58 -4.58 -23.11
C ALA A 210 -1.85 -5.44 -23.16
N THR A 211 -2.29 -6.00 -22.02
CA THR A 211 -3.46 -6.90 -21.87
C THR A 211 -4.33 -6.47 -20.70
N ASN A 212 -4.74 -5.22 -20.71
CA ASN A 212 -5.18 -4.55 -19.50
C ASN A 212 -6.71 -4.47 -19.38
N THR A 213 -7.20 -4.77 -18.18
CA THR A 213 -8.60 -4.61 -17.81
C THR A 213 -8.73 -3.57 -16.70
N ILE A 214 -9.71 -2.69 -16.79
CA ILE A 214 -10.19 -1.89 -15.65
C ILE A 214 -11.57 -2.36 -15.23
N ASN A 215 -11.75 -2.56 -13.92
CA ASN A 215 -13.02 -3.00 -13.34
C ASN A 215 -13.23 -2.43 -11.93
N GLY A 216 -14.38 -2.75 -11.34
CA GLY A 216 -14.71 -2.41 -9.96
C GLY A 216 -16.00 -1.60 -9.87
N SER A 217 -16.14 -0.85 -8.77
CA SER A 217 -17.34 -0.05 -8.49
C SER A 217 -17.07 1.30 -7.84
N GLY A 218 -15.81 1.74 -7.87
CA GLY A 218 -15.42 3.07 -7.41
C GLY A 218 -15.60 4.17 -8.45
N ILE A 219 -14.96 5.31 -8.18
CA ILE A 219 -14.94 6.48 -9.03
C ILE A 219 -13.55 6.61 -9.65
N ILE A 220 -13.50 6.80 -10.96
CA ILE A 220 -12.31 7.26 -11.66
C ILE A 220 -12.56 8.66 -12.21
N GLN A 221 -11.57 9.53 -12.09
CA GLN A 221 -11.65 10.88 -12.62
C GLN A 221 -10.82 11.02 -13.90
N VAL A 222 -11.50 11.37 -14.98
CA VAL A 222 -10.84 11.87 -16.19
C VAL A 222 -10.45 13.32 -15.91
N THR A 223 -9.16 13.60 -15.81
CA THR A 223 -8.59 14.93 -15.56
C THR A 223 -7.82 15.49 -16.75
N ARG A 224 -7.63 14.68 -17.80
CA ARG A 224 -6.90 15.05 -19.00
C ARG A 224 -7.55 16.24 -19.71
N ILE A 225 -6.76 17.26 -20.03
CA ILE A 225 -7.21 18.51 -20.68
C ILE A 225 -6.40 18.89 -21.94
N THR A 226 -5.30 18.19 -22.21
CA THR A 226 -4.47 18.40 -23.42
C THR A 226 -4.32 17.07 -24.17
N ALA A 227 -3.93 17.14 -25.45
CA ALA A 227 -4.22 16.10 -26.44
C ALA A 227 -5.75 15.86 -26.56
N THR A 228 -6.18 14.68 -27.04
CA THR A 228 -7.59 14.31 -26.98
C THR A 228 -7.99 14.16 -25.50
N ALA A 229 -8.74 15.14 -24.99
CA ALA A 229 -9.12 15.27 -23.59
C ALA A 229 -10.36 14.43 -23.27
N ASP A 230 -10.17 13.11 -23.22
CA ASP A 230 -11.25 12.15 -23.00
C ASP A 230 -10.80 10.95 -22.15
N TYR A 231 -11.74 10.04 -21.86
CA TYR A 231 -11.47 8.85 -21.05
C TYR A 231 -10.46 7.94 -21.76
N SER A 232 -10.72 7.58 -23.02
CA SER A 232 -9.94 6.59 -23.76
C SER A 232 -8.46 6.99 -23.97
N ASN A 233 -8.15 8.28 -23.93
CA ASN A 233 -6.78 8.79 -24.06
C ASN A 233 -6.08 9.01 -22.71
N GLN A 234 -6.79 8.96 -21.58
CA GLN A 234 -6.20 8.96 -20.25
C GLN A 234 -6.12 7.55 -19.65
N TYR A 235 -7.13 6.73 -19.93
CA TYR A 235 -7.29 5.34 -19.53
C TYR A 235 -7.27 4.47 -20.79
N ALA A 236 -6.07 4.18 -21.28
CA ALA A 236 -5.83 3.38 -22.47
C ALA A 236 -5.91 1.87 -22.15
N PHE A 237 -7.07 1.43 -21.65
CA PHE A 237 -7.37 0.02 -21.38
C PHE A 237 -7.92 -0.70 -22.61
N GLY A 238 -7.50 -1.95 -22.81
CA GLY A 238 -8.04 -2.82 -23.86
C GLY A 238 -9.42 -3.36 -23.50
N THR A 239 -9.73 -3.51 -22.21
CA THR A 239 -11.05 -3.93 -21.72
C THR A 239 -11.55 -3.03 -20.60
N ASP A 240 -12.70 -2.39 -20.84
CA ASP A 240 -13.36 -1.49 -19.90
C ASP A 240 -14.61 -2.14 -19.28
N THR A 241 -14.55 -2.53 -18.01
CA THR A 241 -15.71 -3.06 -17.27
C THR A 241 -16.29 -1.99 -16.35
N LEU A 242 -16.92 -0.98 -16.95
CA LEU A 242 -17.36 0.25 -16.26
C LEU A 242 -18.81 0.23 -15.78
N SER A 243 -19.57 -0.85 -16.01
CA SER A 243 -21.02 -0.90 -15.76
C SER A 243 -21.43 -0.62 -14.31
N SER A 244 -20.52 -0.83 -13.35
CA SER A 244 -20.72 -0.54 -11.94
C SER A 244 -19.79 0.54 -11.39
N MET A 245 -18.99 1.18 -12.25
CA MET A 245 -18.09 2.28 -11.92
C MET A 245 -18.72 3.63 -12.26
N THR A 246 -18.24 4.68 -11.60
CA THR A 246 -18.51 6.07 -11.99
C THR A 246 -17.31 6.65 -12.73
N VAL A 247 -17.55 7.26 -13.90
CA VAL A 247 -16.53 7.97 -14.66
C VAL A 247 -16.81 9.46 -14.56
N ASP A 248 -16.02 10.17 -13.76
CA ASP A 248 -16.20 11.60 -13.51
C ASP A 248 -15.24 12.42 -14.37
N TYR A 249 -15.75 13.33 -15.18
CA TYR A 249 -14.93 14.23 -16.00
C TYR A 249 -14.64 15.49 -15.18
N ALA A 250 -13.48 15.48 -14.49
CA ALA A 250 -13.09 16.45 -13.47
C ALA A 250 -11.86 17.29 -13.88
N GLY A 251 -11.54 17.37 -15.17
CA GLY A 251 -10.46 18.21 -15.68
C GLY A 251 -10.76 19.69 -15.54
N ALA A 252 -9.73 20.50 -15.27
CA ALA A 252 -9.84 21.96 -15.14
C ALA A 252 -10.03 22.71 -16.49
N GLY A 253 -10.41 22.00 -17.54
CA GLY A 253 -10.55 22.50 -18.90
C GLY A 253 -11.55 21.65 -19.69
N ASN A 254 -11.76 21.97 -20.97
CA ASN A 254 -12.76 21.29 -21.78
C ASN A 254 -12.43 19.81 -21.97
N GLN A 255 -13.37 18.95 -21.56
CA GLN A 255 -13.27 17.52 -21.75
C GLN A 255 -14.37 17.03 -22.68
N ARG A 256 -14.06 15.98 -23.44
CA ARG A 256 -15.02 15.30 -24.30
C ARG A 256 -15.36 13.98 -23.66
N CYS A 257 -16.65 13.76 -23.54
CA CYS A 257 -17.12 12.44 -23.21
C CYS A 257 -17.17 11.57 -24.47
N ASN A 258 -16.63 10.35 -24.39
CA ASN A 258 -16.71 9.38 -25.48
C ASN A 258 -18.13 8.78 -25.55
N TYR A 259 -18.66 8.59 -26.76
CA TYR A 259 -20.07 8.20 -27.01
C TYR A 259 -20.54 6.93 -26.25
N GLY A 260 -19.63 6.04 -25.83
CA GLY A 260 -19.93 4.85 -25.00
C GLY A 260 -19.78 5.04 -23.48
N HIS A 261 -19.10 6.10 -23.03
CA HIS A 261 -18.81 6.36 -21.61
C HIS A 261 -19.72 7.44 -20.99
N CYS A 262 -20.52 8.16 -21.80
CA CYS A 262 -21.35 9.27 -21.30
C CYS A 262 -22.52 8.88 -20.42
N ARG A 263 -22.90 7.60 -20.42
CA ARG A 263 -23.91 7.07 -19.49
C ARG A 263 -23.39 6.92 -18.06
N TYR A 264 -22.07 7.00 -17.88
CA TYR A 264 -21.39 6.84 -16.59
C TYR A 264 -20.86 8.18 -16.05
N TRP A 265 -21.21 9.30 -16.70
CA TRP A 265 -20.85 10.66 -16.31
C TRP A 265 -21.79 11.20 -15.22
N SER A 266 -21.22 11.72 -14.13
CA SER A 266 -22.00 12.38 -13.08
C SER A 266 -22.40 13.81 -13.50
N ASP A 267 -23.64 14.20 -13.18
CA ASP A 267 -24.36 15.36 -13.72
C ASP A 267 -23.85 16.77 -13.31
N HIS A 268 -22.60 16.91 -12.84
CA HIS A 268 -22.13 18.17 -12.25
C HIS A 268 -21.85 19.32 -13.24
N GLN A 269 -22.02 19.13 -14.56
CA GLN A 269 -21.73 20.16 -15.57
C GLN A 269 -22.79 20.30 -16.67
N ARG A 270 -24.05 19.87 -16.46
CA ARG A 270 -25.13 20.19 -17.42
C ARG A 270 -25.57 21.66 -17.40
N ASN A 271 -24.98 22.50 -16.53
CA ASN A 271 -25.36 23.90 -16.34
C ASN A 271 -24.18 24.89 -16.43
N ALA A 272 -23.28 24.73 -17.42
CA ALA A 272 -22.32 25.77 -17.79
C ALA A 272 -22.33 25.97 -19.32
#